data_AF-A0A7X8ESV9-F1
#
_entry.id   AF-A0A7X8ESV9-F1
#
_cell.length_a   1.000
_cell.length_b   1.000
_cell.length_c   1.000
_cell.angle_alpha   90.00
_cell.angle_beta   90.00
_cell.angle_gamma   90.00
#
_symmetry.space_group_name_H-M   'P 1'
#
loop_
_entity.id
_entity.type
_entity.pdbx_description
1 polymer ?
#
loop_
_entity_poly.entity_id
_entity_poly.type
_entity_poly.pdbx_seq_one_letter_code
_entity_poly.pdbx_strand_id
1 'polypeptide(L)'
;MKISEKGLMLQAKFKQIKIAGLVLLILAAMSFVFLRNPILALVFLGLELAMEIKLYRCPHCNKMLDWRRKTTDDSCCPGCEKFLFRGL
;
A
#
# COMPACT_ATOMS: atom_id res chain seq x y z
N MET A 1 12.35 -22.71 -0.44
CA MET A 1 11.15 -22.65 0.43
C MET A 1 10.04 -21.94 -0.35
N LYS A 2 8.87 -22.58 -0.53
CA LYS A 2 7.80 -22.08 -1.40
C LYS A 2 7.03 -20.93 -0.73
N ILE A 3 6.80 -19.84 -1.46
CA ILE A 3 5.85 -18.78 -1.10
C ILE A 3 4.46 -19.43 -1.06
N SER A 4 3.72 -19.25 0.04
CA SER A 4 2.34 -19.74 0.17
C SER A 4 1.45 -19.04 -0.86
N GLU A 5 0.48 -19.73 -1.47
CA GLU A 5 -0.45 -19.14 -2.45
C GLU A 5 -1.12 -17.86 -1.92
N LYS A 6 -1.43 -17.83 -0.62
CA LYS A 6 -2.01 -16.66 0.05
C LYS A 6 -1.05 -15.47 0.11
N GLY A 7 0.24 -15.73 0.31
CA GLY A 7 1.29 -14.70 0.30
C GLY A 7 1.49 -14.11 -1.09
N LEU A 8 1.42 -14.94 -2.13
CA LEU A 8 1.52 -14.53 -3.52
C LEU A 8 0.31 -13.68 -3.96
N MET A 9 -0.90 -14.04 -3.51
CA MET A 9 -2.10 -13.20 -3.70
C MET A 9 -2.00 -11.86 -2.96
N LEU A 10 -1.50 -11.85 -1.73
CA LEU A 10 -1.33 -10.62 -0.96
C LEU A 10 -0.34 -9.67 -1.65
N GLN A 11 0.75 -10.22 -2.20
CA GLN A 11 1.75 -9.47 -2.95
C GLN A 11 1.17 -8.89 -4.25
N ALA A 12 0.42 -9.69 -5.01
CA ALA A 12 -0.24 -9.21 -6.22
C ALA A 12 -1.22 -8.07 -5.91
N LYS A 13 -2.00 -8.20 -4.83
CA LYS A 13 -2.87 -7.13 -4.34
C LYS A 13 -2.08 -5.90 -3.88
N PHE A 14 -0.96 -6.08 -3.19
CA PHE A 14 -0.09 -4.97 -2.77
C PHE A 14 0.44 -4.19 -3.98
N LYS A 15 0.89 -4.88 -5.02
CA LYS A 15 1.36 -4.28 -6.27
C LYS A 15 0.24 -3.54 -6.98
N GLN A 16 -0.95 -4.14 -7.08
CA GLN A 16 -2.11 -3.49 -7.69
C GLN A 16 -2.55 -2.23 -6.94
N ILE A 17 -2.57 -2.28 -5.61
CA ILE A 17 -2.97 -1.13 -4.79
C ILE A 17 -1.92 -0.02 -4.86
N LYS A 18 -0.63 -0.36 -4.91
CA LYS A 18 0.44 0.63 -5.11
C LYS A 18 0.34 1.32 -6.48
N ILE A 19 -0.02 0.58 -7.53
CA ILE A 19 -0.31 1.16 -8.85
C ILE A 19 -1.56 2.05 -8.78
N ALA A 20 -2.62 1.60 -8.10
CA ALA A 20 -3.85 2.37 -7.92
C ALA A 20 -3.62 3.69 -7.14
N GLY A 21 -2.77 3.67 -6.10
CA GLY A 21 -2.35 4.87 -5.36
C GLY A 21 -1.59 5.86 -6.25
N LEU A 22 -0.64 5.36 -7.06
CA LEU A 22 0.05 6.17 -8.06
C LEU A 22 -0.91 6.82 -9.07
N VAL A 23 -1.91 6.08 -9.53
CA VAL A 23 -2.95 6.60 -10.44
C VAL A 23 -3.79 7.68 -9.74
N LEU A 24 -4.14 7.50 -8.47
CA LEU A 24 -4.86 8.51 -7.68
C LEU A 24 -4.04 9.79 -7.49
N LEU A 25 -2.73 9.69 -7.25
CA LEU A 25 -1.84 10.85 -7.20
C LEU A 25 -1.80 11.61 -8.53
N ILE A 26 -1.71 10.88 -9.65
CA ILE A 26 -1.75 11.50 -10.99
C ILE A 26 -3.09 12.20 -11.20
N LEU A 27 -4.22 11.57 -10.85
CA LEU A 27 -5.55 12.19 -10.93
C LEU A 27 -5.67 13.42 -10.02
N ALA A 28 -5.08 13.39 -8.82
CA ALA A 28 -5.03 14.54 -7.92
C ALA A 28 -4.22 15.70 -8.52
N ALA A 29 -3.05 15.41 -9.09
CA ALA A 29 -2.23 16.42 -9.75
C ALA A 29 -2.93 17.02 -10.98
N MET A 30 -3.56 16.17 -11.81
CA MET A 30 -4.30 16.61 -13.00
C MET A 30 -5.51 17.46 -12.62
N SER A 31 -6.26 17.08 -11.58
CA SER A 31 -7.40 17.87 -11.10
C SER A 31 -6.98 19.22 -10.50
N PHE A 32 -5.82 19.27 -9.83
CA PHE A 32 -5.26 20.53 -9.36
C PHE A 32 -4.80 21.45 -10.50
N VAL A 33 -4.07 20.91 -11.49
CA VAL A 33 -3.48 21.71 -12.58
C VAL A 33 -4.50 22.11 -13.64
N PHE A 34 -5.35 21.19 -14.09
CA PHE A 34 -6.27 21.42 -15.21
C PHE A 34 -7.64 21.96 -14.77
N LEU A 35 -8.22 21.40 -13.71
CA LEU A 35 -9.53 21.84 -13.22
C LEU A 35 -9.44 23.02 -12.25
N ARG A 36 -8.23 23.37 -11.75
CA ARG A 36 -8.01 24.35 -10.67
C ARG A 36 -8.96 24.12 -9.49
N ASN A 37 -9.32 22.86 -9.24
CA ASN A 37 -10.30 22.50 -8.22
C ASN A 37 -9.58 21.83 -7.03
N PRO A 38 -9.13 22.62 -6.04
CA PRO A 38 -8.32 22.11 -4.93
C PRO A 38 -9.10 21.15 -4.03
N ILE A 39 -10.43 21.28 -3.97
CA ILE A 39 -11.29 20.41 -3.16
C ILE A 39 -11.22 18.97 -3.68
N LEU A 40 -11.30 18.80 -5.01
CA LEU A 40 -11.25 17.48 -5.64
C LEU A 40 -9.89 16.82 -5.43
N ALA A 41 -8.81 17.59 -5.55
CA ALA A 41 -7.44 17.11 -5.28
C ALA A 41 -7.29 16.64 -3.83
N LEU A 42 -7.85 17.38 -2.87
CA LEU A 42 -7.86 17.00 -1.44
C LEU A 42 -8.60 15.68 -1.18
N VAL A 43 -9.72 15.45 -1.86
CA VAL A 43 -10.48 14.19 -1.76
C VAL A 43 -9.65 13.01 -2.29
N PHE A 44 -9.01 13.16 -3.45
CA PHE A 44 -8.16 12.09 -3.99
C PHE A 44 -6.96 11.78 -3.09
N LEU A 45 -6.33 12.83 -2.53
CA LEU A 45 -5.20 12.67 -1.61
C LEU A 45 -5.62 11.99 -0.30
N GLY A 46 -6.80 12.33 0.24
CA GLY A 46 -7.36 11.66 1.42
C GLY A 46 -7.69 10.19 1.18
N LEU A 47 -8.24 9.86 -0.01
CA LEU A 47 -8.50 8.48 -0.43
C LEU A 47 -7.22 7.66 -0.56
N GLU A 48 -6.18 8.25 -1.14
CA GLU A 48 -4.86 7.62 -1.25
C GLU A 48 -4.29 7.28 0.14
N LEU A 49 -4.23 8.26 1.04
CA LEU A 49 -3.78 8.08 2.42
C LEU A 49 -4.58 7.01 3.17
N ALA A 50 -5.90 6.98 3.01
CA ALA A 50 -6.75 5.98 3.64
C ALA A 50 -6.44 4.55 3.14
N MET A 51 -6.15 4.41 1.84
CA MET A 51 -5.73 3.13 1.27
C MET A 51 -4.34 2.72 1.74
N GLU A 52 -3.39 3.66 1.79
CA GLU A 52 -2.04 3.40 2.30
C GLU A 52 -2.05 2.95 3.76
N ILE A 53 -2.80 3.63 4.63
CA ILE A 53 -2.87 3.28 6.08
C ILE A 53 -3.40 1.88 6.30
N LYS A 54 -4.38 1.43 5.49
CA LYS A 54 -4.90 0.06 5.57
C LYS A 54 -3.91 -0.96 5.02
N LEU A 55 -3.17 -0.60 3.98
CA LEU A 55 -2.27 -1.51 3.28
C LEU A 55 -0.95 -1.72 4.02
N TYR A 56 -0.40 -0.66 4.61
CA TYR A 56 0.82 -0.71 5.43
C TYR A 56 0.55 -1.28 6.83
N ARG A 57 -0.38 -2.21 7.01
CA ARG A 57 -0.52 -2.97 8.26
C ARG A 57 -0.04 -4.40 8.06
N CYS A 58 0.67 -4.92 9.07
CA CYS A 58 1.13 -6.30 9.05
C CYS A 58 -0.06 -7.26 9.03
N PRO A 59 -0.14 -8.23 8.11
CA PRO A 59 -1.24 -9.20 8.10
C PRO A 59 -1.26 -10.13 9.33
N HIS A 60 -0.15 -10.25 10.06
CA HIS A 60 -0.05 -11.12 11.24
C HIS A 60 -0.30 -10.40 12.56
N CYS A 61 0.25 -9.19 12.73
CA CYS A 61 0.15 -8.45 13.99
C CYS A 61 -0.65 -7.15 13.90
N ASN A 62 -1.14 -6.80 12.71
CA ASN A 62 -1.90 -5.59 12.40
C ASN A 62 -1.22 -4.26 12.79
N LYS A 63 0.06 -4.30 13.18
CA LYS A 63 0.87 -3.11 13.43
C LYS A 63 1.17 -2.39 12.12
N MET A 64 1.19 -1.06 12.16
CA MET A 64 1.61 -0.23 11.05
C MET A 64 3.07 -0.53 10.70
N LEU A 65 3.34 -0.78 9.42
CA LEU A 65 4.66 -0.88 8.83
C LEU A 65 5.08 0.48 8.29
N ASP A 66 6.38 0.74 8.36
CA ASP A 66 6.96 1.92 7.73
C ASP A 66 6.70 1.91 6.22
N TRP A 67 5.94 2.90 5.77
CA TRP A 67 5.63 3.13 4.36
C TRP A 67 6.88 3.35 3.48
N ARG A 68 7.96 3.86 4.09
CA ARG A 68 9.27 4.04 3.46
C ARG A 68 10.07 2.75 3.25
N ARG A 69 9.73 1.65 3.92
CA ARG A 69 10.45 0.38 3.69
C ARG A 69 10.05 -0.18 2.33
N LYS A 70 11.05 -0.49 1.50
CA LYS A 70 10.86 -1.37 0.34
C LYS A 70 10.43 -2.74 0.86
N THR A 71 9.15 -3.06 0.73
CA THR A 71 8.60 -4.39 0.98
C THR A 71 9.04 -5.33 -0.16
N THR A 72 10.14 -6.07 0.07
CA THR A 72 10.64 -7.16 -0.80
C THR A 72 10.16 -8.53 -0.29
N ASP A 73 10.31 -9.60 -1.09
CA ASP A 73 9.80 -10.96 -0.77
C ASP A 73 10.23 -11.49 0.61
N ASP A 74 11.38 -11.04 1.11
CA ASP A 74 11.96 -11.43 2.41
C ASP A 74 11.77 -10.39 3.51
N SER A 75 10.88 -9.40 3.31
CA SER A 75 10.65 -8.39 4.33
C SER A 75 9.90 -8.98 5.54
N CYS A 76 10.59 -8.98 6.68
CA CYS A 76 10.03 -9.32 7.99
C CYS A 76 9.41 -8.11 8.67
N CYS A 77 8.31 -8.33 9.37
CA CYS A 77 7.75 -7.32 10.26
C CYS A 77 8.63 -7.20 11.51
N PRO A 78 9.15 -6.01 11.86
CA PRO A 78 9.98 -5.83 13.05
C PRO A 78 9.21 -6.03 14.35
N GLY A 79 7.88 -6.01 14.32
CA GLY A 79 7.04 -6.18 15.50
C GLY A 79 6.68 -7.62 15.84
N CYS A 80 6.74 -8.55 14.89
CA CYS A 80 6.39 -9.96 15.11
C CYS A 80 7.38 -10.95 14.49
N GLU A 81 8.46 -10.47 13.87
CA GLU A 81 9.54 -11.22 13.21
C GLU A 81 9.08 -12.24 12.15
N LYS A 82 7.78 -12.24 11.82
CA LYS A 82 7.19 -13.03 10.75
C LYS A 82 7.40 -12.33 9.41
N PHE A 83 7.72 -13.13 8.40
CA PHE A 83 7.73 -12.71 7.02
C PHE A 83 6.33 -12.21 6.61
N LEU A 84 6.27 -11.09 5.89
CA LEU A 84 4.99 -10.53 5.47
C LEU A 84 4.24 -11.42 4.46
N PHE A 85 4.99 -12.18 3.67
CA PHE A 85 4.46 -13.00 2.57
C PHE A 85 4.73 -14.51 2.73
N ARG A 86 5.52 -14.95 3.73
CA ARG A 86 5.77 -16.38 3.99
C ARG A 86 5.02 -16.83 5.25
N GLY A 87 4.30 -17.95 5.16
CA GLY A 87 3.63 -18.59 6.30
C GLY A 87 2.20 -18.13 6.59
N LEU A 88 1.53 -17.49 5.62
CA LEU A 88 0.07 -17.24 5.62
C LEU A 88 -0.74 -18.43 5.08
#